data_AF-A0A2E2W9R4-F1
#
_entry.id   AF-A0A2E2W9R4-F1
#
_cell.length_a   1.000
_cell.length_b   1.000
_cell.length_c   1.000
_cell.angle_alpha   90.00
_cell.angle_beta   90.00
_cell.angle_gamma   90.00
#
_symmetry.space_group_name_H-M   'P 1'
#
loop_
_entity.id
_entity.type
_entity.pdbx_description
1 polymer ?
#
loop_
_entity_poly.entity_id
_entity_poly.type
_entity_poly.pdbx_seq_one_letter_code
_entity_poly.pdbx_strand_id
1 'polypeptide(L)'
;MSDSYSMEKEEIYSKVMRAGRRTYFFDVRSTKAGDYYLTITESKKFTNDDGSYHYKKHKIYLYKEDFADFKDHVSEMIDYIIDEKGEEVISERHQSDYNKEDVKDKNIGGPQSAQEAGTVADEPAPTNFTDIDFDDI
;
A
#
# COMPACT_ATOMS: atom_id res chain seq x y z
N MET A 1 5.36 -18.95 -23.52
CA MET A 1 6.71 -18.58 -23.05
C MET A 1 7.33 -17.68 -24.10
N SER A 2 7.04 -16.38 -24.04
CA SER A 2 7.57 -15.38 -24.99
C SER A 2 7.44 -13.93 -24.50
N ASP A 3 7.04 -13.68 -23.24
CA ASP A 3 6.87 -12.31 -22.73
C ASP A 3 8.10 -11.81 -21.93
N SER A 4 9.01 -12.70 -21.53
CA SER A 4 10.19 -12.30 -20.73
C SER A 4 11.26 -11.53 -21.51
N TYR A 5 11.44 -11.80 -22.81
CA TYR A 5 12.53 -11.18 -23.58
C TYR A 5 12.27 -9.72 -23.97
N SER A 6 11.01 -9.29 -24.01
CA SER A 6 10.66 -7.89 -24.31
C SER A 6 10.75 -7.00 -23.07
N MET A 7 10.56 -7.56 -21.86
CA MET A 7 10.61 -6.79 -20.62
C MET A 7 12.02 -6.35 -20.24
N GLU A 8 13.04 -7.19 -20.45
CA GLU A 8 14.45 -6.85 -20.14
C GLU A 8 14.97 -5.71 -21.02
N LYS A 9 14.43 -5.53 -22.24
CA LYS A 9 14.96 -4.57 -23.21
C LYS A 9 14.47 -3.13 -22.97
N GLU A 10 13.42 -2.96 -22.16
CA GLU A 10 12.83 -1.65 -21.85
C GLU A 10 13.24 -1.12 -20.47
N GLU A 11 13.91 -1.93 -19.64
CA GLU A 11 14.35 -1.57 -18.29
C GLU A 11 15.76 -0.98 -18.32
N ILE A 12 15.85 0.35 -18.19
CA ILE A 12 17.11 1.11 -18.30
C ILE A 12 17.89 1.07 -16.99
N TYR A 13 17.17 1.15 -15.87
CA TYR A 13 17.73 1.13 -14.53
C TYR A 13 16.67 0.60 -13.57
N SER A 14 17.07 -0.21 -12.59
CA SER A 14 16.17 -0.69 -11.56
C SER A 14 16.83 -0.76 -10.19
N LYS A 15 16.01 -0.50 -9.16
CA LYS A 15 16.39 -0.67 -7.76
C LYS A 15 15.30 -1.44 -7.02
N VAL A 16 15.71 -2.38 -6.18
CA VAL A 16 14.82 -3.20 -5.36
C VAL A 16 15.03 -2.90 -3.89
N MET A 17 13.94 -2.71 -3.14
CA MET A 17 13.94 -2.53 -1.68
C MET A 17 13.05 -3.59 -1.04
N ARG A 18 13.60 -4.40 -0.13
CA ARG A 18 12.84 -5.41 0.63
C ARG A 18 12.49 -4.86 2.02
N ALA A 19 11.22 -4.93 2.38
CA ALA A 19 10.69 -4.44 3.65
C ALA A 19 9.71 -5.47 4.24
N GLY A 20 10.25 -6.51 4.89
CA GLY A 20 9.45 -7.60 5.47
C GLY A 20 8.60 -8.35 4.44
N ARG A 21 7.27 -8.18 4.51
CA ARG A 21 6.32 -8.81 3.56
C ARG A 21 6.13 -8.04 2.26
N ARG A 22 6.72 -6.85 2.14
CA ARG A 22 6.65 -6.00 0.94
C ARG A 22 8.00 -5.98 0.24
N THR A 23 7.98 -5.92 -1.09
CA THR A 23 9.14 -5.62 -1.92
C THR A 23 8.75 -4.49 -2.86
N TYR A 24 9.52 -3.41 -2.84
CA TYR A 24 9.36 -2.27 -3.73
C TYR A 24 10.35 -2.39 -4.90
N PHE A 25 9.87 -2.14 -6.10
CA PHE A 25 10.64 -2.10 -7.34
C PHE A 25 10.52 -0.69 -7.92
N PHE A 26 11.66 -0.08 -8.24
CA PHE A 26 11.75 1.24 -8.85
C PHE A 26 12.45 1.08 -10.20
N ASP A 27 11.66 1.06 -11.28
CA ASP A 27 12.16 0.80 -12.63
C ASP A 27 12.07 2.07 -13.48
N VAL A 28 13.19 2.47 -14.09
CA VAL A 28 13.21 3.49 -15.14
C VAL A 28 13.08 2.81 -16.49
N ARG A 29 12.07 3.22 -17.28
CA ARG A 29 11.75 2.61 -18.57
C ARG A 29 11.64 3.66 -19.67
N SER A 30 11.90 3.27 -20.91
CA SER A 30 11.67 4.14 -22.08
C SER A 30 10.28 3.96 -22.66
N THR A 31 9.64 5.07 -23.03
CA THR A 31 8.46 5.07 -23.91
C THR A 31 8.88 4.76 -25.35
N LYS A 32 7.90 4.49 -26.21
CA LYS A 32 8.12 4.33 -27.67
C LYS A 32 8.74 5.59 -28.32
N ALA A 33 8.51 6.76 -27.73
CA ALA A 33 9.05 8.04 -28.21
C ALA A 33 10.49 8.30 -27.72
N GLY A 34 11.05 7.42 -26.88
CA GLY A 34 12.41 7.54 -26.35
C GLY A 34 12.52 8.37 -25.06
N ASP A 35 11.43 8.94 -24.54
CA ASP A 35 11.45 9.59 -23.22
C ASP A 35 11.33 8.56 -22.09
N TYR A 36 11.72 8.96 -20.87
CA TYR A 36 11.78 8.08 -19.71
C TYR A 36 10.62 8.31 -18.75
N TYR A 37 10.12 7.21 -18.18
CA TYR A 37 9.11 7.22 -17.14
C TYR A 37 9.52 6.27 -16.00
N LEU A 38 9.00 6.51 -14.81
CA LEU A 38 9.26 5.71 -13.62
C LEU A 38 8.08 4.77 -13.37
N THR A 39 8.38 3.50 -13.11
CA THR A 39 7.42 2.54 -12.58
C THR A 39 7.78 2.21 -11.15
N ILE A 40 6.85 2.47 -10.21
CA ILE A 40 7.00 2.07 -8.82
C ILE A 40 6.03 0.91 -8.58
N THR A 41 6.55 -0.25 -8.18
CA THR A 41 5.73 -1.42 -7.86
C THR A 41 5.93 -1.86 -6.43
N GLU A 42 4.87 -1.93 -5.64
CA GLU A 42 4.84 -2.70 -4.40
C GLU A 42 4.34 -4.11 -4.67
N SER A 43 5.12 -5.13 -4.30
CA SER A 43 4.67 -6.52 -4.23
C SER A 43 4.53 -6.93 -2.76
N LYS A 44 3.29 -7.19 -2.33
CA LYS A 44 2.98 -7.61 -0.96
C LYS A 44 2.64 -9.09 -0.92
N LYS A 45 3.35 -9.83 -0.06
CA LYS A 45 3.07 -11.24 0.22
C LYS A 45 1.92 -11.37 1.20
N PHE A 46 0.87 -12.07 0.78
CA PHE A 46 -0.25 -12.50 1.60
C PHE A 46 -0.08 -13.97 1.92
N THR A 47 -0.25 -14.32 3.18
CA THR A 47 -0.21 -15.70 3.67
C THR A 47 -1.59 -16.00 4.21
N ASN A 48 -2.18 -17.10 3.75
CA ASN A 48 -3.47 -17.60 4.18
C ASN A 48 -3.30 -18.51 5.41
N ASP A 49 -4.39 -18.84 6.08
CA ASP A 49 -4.37 -19.63 7.32
C ASP A 49 -3.93 -21.08 7.10
N ASP A 50 -4.13 -21.61 5.90
CA ASP A 50 -3.64 -22.92 5.44
C ASP A 50 -2.13 -22.95 5.14
N GLY A 51 -1.44 -21.81 5.31
CA GLY A 51 -0.01 -21.65 5.02
C GLY A 51 0.32 -21.37 3.55
N SER A 52 -0.67 -21.42 2.65
CA SER A 52 -0.48 -20.99 1.26
C SER A 52 -0.20 -19.48 1.19
N TYR A 53 0.43 -19.04 0.09
CA TYR A 53 0.74 -17.62 -0.08
C TYR A 53 0.56 -17.17 -1.53
N HIS A 54 0.24 -15.89 -1.69
CA HIS A 54 0.16 -15.21 -2.97
C HIS A 54 0.78 -13.81 -2.87
N TYR A 55 1.11 -13.20 -4.01
CA TYR A 55 1.62 -11.84 -4.08
C TYR A 55 0.60 -10.94 -4.77
N LYS A 56 0.25 -9.82 -4.14
CA LYS A 56 -0.53 -8.75 -4.78
C LYS A 56 0.42 -7.62 -5.15
N LYS A 57 0.37 -7.17 -6.40
CA LYS A 57 1.17 -6.06 -6.90
C LYS A 57 0.32 -4.80 -6.99
N HIS A 58 0.82 -3.69 -6.47
CA HIS A 58 0.32 -2.33 -6.70
C HIS A 58 1.35 -1.61 -7.53
N LYS A 59 0.95 -1.04 -8.67
CA LYS A 59 1.87 -0.42 -9.62
C LYS A 59 1.41 0.99 -9.96
N ILE A 60 2.37 1.92 -9.92
CA ILE A 60 2.20 3.32 -10.31
C ILE A 60 3.11 3.57 -11.51
N TYR A 61 2.59 4.24 -12.52
CA TYR A 61 3.36 4.80 -13.63
C TYR A 61 3.42 6.30 -13.44
N LEU A 62 4.63 6.85 -13.44
CA LEU A 62 4.86 8.28 -13.30
C LEU A 62 5.61 8.77 -14.52
N TYR A 63 5.03 9.77 -15.20
CA TYR A 63 5.64 10.40 -16.36
C TYR A 63 6.39 11.67 -15.94
N LYS A 64 7.25 12.13 -16.84
CA LYS A 64 8.30 13.11 -16.54
C LYS A 64 7.74 14.49 -16.17
N GLU A 65 6.60 14.85 -16.76
CA GLU A 65 5.85 16.07 -16.47
C GLU A 65 5.46 16.20 -15.00
N ASP A 66 5.21 15.07 -14.32
CA ASP A 66 4.73 15.04 -12.94
C ASP A 66 5.85 14.83 -11.91
N PHE A 67 7.11 14.64 -12.35
CA PHE A 67 8.21 14.25 -11.46
C PHE A 67 8.52 15.26 -10.36
N ALA A 68 8.47 16.55 -10.68
CA ALA A 68 8.78 17.61 -9.72
C ALA A 68 7.74 17.62 -8.60
N ASP A 69 6.47 17.79 -8.98
CA ASP A 69 5.37 17.89 -8.02
C ASP A 69 5.22 16.61 -7.21
N PHE A 70 5.25 15.43 -7.87
CA PHE A 70 5.14 14.15 -7.17
C PHE A 70 6.25 13.96 -6.13
N LYS A 71 7.49 14.29 -6.49
CA LYS A 71 8.64 14.18 -5.57
C LYS A 71 8.46 15.12 -4.38
N ASP A 72 8.09 16.36 -4.62
CA ASP A 72 7.97 17.38 -3.58
C ASP A 72 6.84 17.02 -2.59
N HIS A 73 5.67 16.61 -3.11
CA HIS A 73 4.54 16.19 -2.27
C HIS A 73 4.87 14.92 -1.47
N VAL A 74 5.52 13.92 -2.08
CA VAL A 74 5.92 12.71 -1.35
C VAL A 74 6.93 13.04 -0.25
N SER A 75 7.87 13.94 -0.51
CA SER A 75 8.86 14.36 0.48
C SER A 75 8.18 15.11 1.64
N GLU A 76 7.32 16.08 1.33
CA GLU A 76 6.56 16.84 2.33
C GLU A 76 5.70 15.92 3.22
N MET A 77 5.01 14.94 2.62
CA MET A 77 4.19 14.00 3.40
C MET A 77 5.03 13.06 4.27
N ILE A 78 6.24 12.69 3.83
CA ILE A 78 7.18 11.90 4.64
C ILE A 78 7.68 12.74 5.82
N ASP A 79 8.13 13.97 5.56
CA ASP A 79 8.66 14.88 6.57
C ASP A 79 7.59 15.20 7.62
N TYR A 80 6.36 15.48 7.20
CA TYR A 80 5.24 15.71 8.11
C TYR A 80 5.01 14.53 9.08
N ILE A 81 5.10 13.28 8.60
CA ILE A 81 4.95 12.10 9.46
C ILE A 81 6.09 12.02 10.48
N ILE A 82 7.32 12.31 10.07
CA ILE A 82 8.50 12.28 10.94
C ILE A 82 8.43 13.39 11.98
N ASP A 83 8.03 14.60 11.60
CA ASP A 83 7.90 15.72 12.53
C ASP A 83 6.83 15.46 13.60
N GLU A 84 5.70 14.84 13.21
CA GLU A 84 4.57 14.57 14.11
C GLU A 84 4.73 13.32 15.00
N LYS A 85 5.52 12.33 14.56
CA LYS A 85 5.62 11.02 15.24
C LYS A 85 7.05 10.56 15.55
N GLY A 86 8.06 11.31 15.12
CA GLY A 86 9.46 10.91 15.19
C GLY A 86 9.81 9.80 14.21
N GLU A 87 11.08 9.40 14.22
CA GLU A 87 11.59 8.29 13.38
C GLU A 87 11.29 6.90 13.96
N GLU A 88 10.76 6.84 15.19
CA GLU A 88 10.52 5.58 15.89
C GLU A 88 9.37 4.78 15.28
N VAL A 89 9.65 3.53 14.90
CA VAL A 89 8.64 2.64 14.32
C VAL A 89 7.87 1.93 15.43
N ILE A 90 6.69 2.47 15.79
CA ILE A 90 5.80 1.93 16.84
C ILE A 90 4.98 0.69 16.41
N SER A 91 5.54 -0.21 15.59
CA SER A 91 4.83 -1.46 15.29
C SER A 91 5.20 -2.54 16.30
N GLU A 92 4.21 -3.33 16.74
CA GLU A 92 4.42 -4.45 17.66
C GLU A 92 5.56 -5.38 17.17
N ARG A 93 5.77 -5.48 15.86
CA ARG A 93 6.82 -6.28 15.22
C ARG A 93 8.25 -5.75 15.37
N HIS A 94 8.44 -4.49 15.75
CA HIS A 94 9.75 -3.85 15.93
C HIS A 94 10.08 -3.56 17.40
N GLN A 95 9.19 -3.93 18.34
CA GLN A 95 9.56 -3.96 19.75
C GLN A 95 10.51 -5.14 20.00
N SER A 96 11.54 -4.92 20.81
CA SER A 96 12.56 -5.92 21.16
C SER A 96 11.98 -7.23 21.69
N ASP A 97 10.78 -7.16 22.26
CA ASP A 97 10.07 -8.26 22.92
C ASP A 97 8.98 -8.89 22.02
N TYR A 98 9.00 -8.64 20.71
CA TYR A 98 8.00 -9.20 19.79
C TYR A 98 8.09 -10.73 19.71
N ASN A 99 7.14 -11.40 20.35
CA ASN A 99 6.97 -12.84 20.26
C ASN A 99 5.83 -13.17 19.27
N LYS A 100 6.16 -13.83 18.17
CA LYS A 100 5.21 -14.13 17.07
C LYS A 100 4.05 -15.04 17.49
N GLU A 101 4.19 -15.75 18.62
CA GLU A 101 3.19 -16.68 19.13
C GLU A 101 2.03 -16.00 19.87
N ASP A 102 2.21 -14.78 20.40
CA ASP A 102 1.20 -14.10 21.22
C ASP A 102 0.08 -13.40 20.42
N VAL A 103 0.25 -13.24 19.11
CA VAL A 103 -0.73 -12.53 18.24
C VAL A 103 -1.88 -13.45 17.79
N LYS A 104 -1.79 -14.77 18.02
CA LYS A 104 -2.89 -15.69 17.67
C LYS A 104 -4.08 -15.63 18.62
N ASP A 105 -3.91 -15.07 19.83
CA ASP A 105 -4.94 -15.10 20.88
C ASP A 105 -5.62 -13.74 21.19
N LYS A 106 -5.31 -12.66 20.47
CA LYS A 106 -6.03 -11.38 20.61
C LYS A 106 -7.03 -11.16 19.48
N ASN A 107 -8.13 -11.90 19.59
CA ASN A 107 -9.41 -11.55 18.98
C ASN A 107 -9.90 -10.24 19.63
N ILE A 108 -9.50 -9.08 19.08
CA ILE A 108 -10.03 -7.79 19.52
C ILE A 108 -11.46 -7.71 19.02
N GLY A 109 -12.39 -7.94 19.96
CA GLY A 109 -13.82 -7.82 19.75
C GLY A 109 -14.18 -6.47 19.15
N GLY A 110 -14.86 -6.53 18.00
CA GLY A 110 -15.75 -5.45 17.60
C GLY A 110 -16.82 -5.25 18.68
N PRO A 111 -17.34 -4.02 18.86
CA PRO A 111 -18.33 -3.76 19.89
C PRO A 111 -19.63 -4.53 19.58
N GLN A 112 -19.91 -5.54 20.40
CA GLN A 112 -21.25 -6.10 20.57
C GLN A 112 -22.00 -5.21 21.57
N SER A 113 -23.02 -4.53 21.10
CA SER A 113 -24.13 -4.08 21.94
C SER A 113 -25.43 -4.56 21.29
N ALA A 114 -26.03 -5.58 21.89
CA ALA A 114 -27.38 -6.03 21.59
C ALA A 114 -28.34 -5.42 22.61
N GLN A 115 -29.41 -4.77 22.14
CA GLN A 115 -30.77 -4.94 22.69
C GLN A 115 -31.82 -4.28 21.80
N GLU A 116 -32.91 -5.03 21.58
CA GLU A 116 -34.08 -4.71 20.77
C GLU A 116 -34.98 -3.64 21.42
N ALA A 117 -35.59 -2.76 20.60
CA ALA A 117 -37.04 -2.50 20.53
C ALA A 117 -37.37 -1.09 19.94
N GLY A 118 -38.19 -1.06 18.89
CA GLY A 118 -39.23 -0.03 18.71
C GLY A 118 -38.91 1.27 17.93
N THR A 119 -39.54 1.38 16.75
CA THR A 119 -40.20 2.56 16.15
C THR A 119 -39.39 3.76 15.60
N VAL A 120 -39.50 3.93 14.27
CA VAL A 120 -39.54 5.16 13.40
C VAL A 120 -38.67 6.39 13.72
N ALA A 121 -37.69 6.69 12.85
CA ALA A 121 -37.67 7.83 11.91
C ALA A 121 -36.25 8.07 11.33
N ASP A 122 -36.22 8.37 10.03
CA ASP A 122 -35.22 9.03 9.17
C ASP A 122 -33.86 9.50 9.77
N GLU A 123 -32.74 8.98 9.24
CA GLU A 123 -31.43 9.64 8.97
C GLU A 123 -30.37 8.58 8.55
N PRO A 124 -29.57 8.77 7.48
CA PRO A 124 -28.59 7.77 7.03
C PRO A 124 -27.26 7.83 7.80
N ALA A 125 -26.74 6.66 8.15
CA ALA A 125 -25.47 6.42 8.84
C ALA A 125 -24.23 6.75 7.96
N PRO A 126 -23.05 7.07 8.56
CA PRO A 126 -21.86 7.44 7.81
C PRO A 126 -21.31 6.27 6.98
N THR A 127 -21.15 6.50 5.67
CA THR A 127 -20.57 5.56 4.73
C THR A 127 -19.05 5.45 4.93
N ASN A 128 -18.50 4.25 4.72
CA ASN A 128 -17.07 3.99 4.76
C ASN A 128 -16.34 4.86 3.72
N PHE A 129 -15.28 5.54 4.17
CA PHE A 129 -14.49 6.53 3.42
C PHE A 129 -13.81 6.02 2.12
N THR A 130 -13.95 4.73 1.77
CA THR A 130 -13.26 4.13 0.62
C THR A 130 -14.15 3.84 -0.58
N ASP A 131 -15.47 4.04 -0.48
CA ASP A 131 -16.39 3.86 -1.59
C ASP A 131 -16.95 5.24 -1.99
N ILE A 132 -16.18 5.98 -2.80
CA ILE A 132 -16.65 7.18 -3.49
C ILE A 132 -17.05 6.74 -4.90
N ASP A 133 -18.36 6.77 -5.20
CA ASP A 133 -18.88 6.56 -6.55
C ASP A 133 -18.67 7.83 -7.38
N PHE A 134 -17.92 7.70 -8.48
CA PHE A 134 -17.50 8.80 -9.37
C PHE A 134 -18.47 9.08 -10.53
N ASP A 135 -19.75 8.78 -10.35
CA ASP A 135 -20.76 9.02 -11.39
C ASP A 135 -21.52 10.37 -11.25
N ASP A 136 -21.20 11.18 -10.24
CA ASP A 136 -21.84 12.50 -9.97
C ASP A 136 -20.82 13.66 -9.79
N ILE A 137 -19.74 13.72 -10.60
CA ILE A 137 -18.89 14.94 -10.71
C ILE A 137 -18.95 15.58 -12.10
#